data_AF-A0A537BBY3-F1
#
_entry.id   AF-A0A537BBY3-F1
#
_cell.length_a   1.000
_cell.length_b   1.000
_cell.length_c   1.000
_cell.angle_alpha   90.00
_cell.angle_beta   90.00
_cell.angle_gamma   90.00
#
_symmetry.space_group_name_H-M   'P 1'
#
loop_
_entity.id
_entity.type
_entity.pdbx_description
1 polymer ?
#
loop_
_entity_poly.entity_id
_entity_poly.type
_entity_poly.pdbx_seq_one_letter_code
_entity_poly.pdbx_strand_id
1 'polypeptide(L)'
;MNMKDDPVPVLRERLNPKLPLTRVNDAFMKRWPVGSVAQSAVQAAIQARSRIKDLSTIRQVRVFAEEGAYDHLVKIRQDPWNPISRETADHSLPYIVAAAVLDGTIRVNSFTPKVVLDPDRQAFIKKVTCAPALELGSHAMGKHKRVEMGYLSRVEIELDGGAVVHGDARPFPGHHKNPFTDADLNEKLLENVEPVAGAQRAGKLTELLWSLDEVKSTRELTQLLAFSGKIDIDSARVRER
;
A
#
# COMPACT_ATOMS: atom_id res chain seq x y z
N MET A 1 13.27 17.19 38.43
CA MET A 1 12.47 17.03 37.20
C MET A 1 13.30 17.60 36.05
N ASN A 2 13.81 16.75 35.15
CA ASN A 2 14.74 17.18 34.09
C ASN A 2 13.97 18.04 33.06
N MET A 3 14.17 19.36 33.07
CA MET A 3 13.58 20.32 32.13
C MET A 3 14.12 20.20 30.68
N LYS A 4 14.88 19.17 30.35
CA LYS A 4 15.50 19.03 29.01
C LYS A 4 14.50 18.62 27.91
N ASP A 5 13.29 18.21 28.30
CA ASP A 5 12.26 17.73 27.38
C ASP A 5 10.94 18.52 27.52
N ASP A 6 10.97 19.82 27.83
CA ASP A 6 9.75 20.63 27.72
C ASP A 6 9.43 20.85 26.23
N PRO A 7 8.36 20.23 25.69
CA PRO A 7 8.03 20.36 24.28
C PRO A 7 7.36 21.71 23.97
N VAL A 8 6.91 22.46 24.99
CA VAL A 8 6.07 23.65 24.81
C VAL A 8 6.75 24.75 23.99
N PRO A 9 8.04 25.10 24.19
CA PRO A 9 8.71 26.09 23.35
C PRO A 9 8.79 25.67 21.88
N VAL A 10 9.12 24.40 21.61
CA VAL A 10 9.20 23.84 20.25
C VAL A 10 7.82 23.80 19.60
N LEU A 11 6.77 23.44 20.35
CA LEU A 11 5.40 23.44 19.86
C LEU A 11 4.90 24.85 19.57
N ARG A 12 5.22 25.87 20.40
CA ARG A 12 4.84 27.27 20.15
C ARG A 12 5.49 27.83 18.88
N GLU A 13 6.75 27.48 18.62
CA GLU A 13 7.44 27.86 17.39
C GLU A 13 6.78 27.21 16.17
N ARG A 14 6.45 25.92 16.25
CA ARG A 14 5.86 25.14 15.15
C ARG A 14 4.37 25.42 14.90
N LEU A 15 3.61 25.74 15.95
CA LEU A 15 2.18 26.08 15.90
C LEU A 15 1.96 27.59 15.84
N ASN A 16 2.98 28.35 15.42
CA ASN A 16 2.86 29.78 15.19
C ASN A 16 1.73 30.04 14.17
N PRO A 17 0.63 30.74 14.55
CA PRO A 17 -0.51 30.95 13.67
C PRO A 17 -0.20 31.82 12.44
N LYS A 18 0.96 32.47 12.42
CA LYS A 18 1.48 33.20 11.24
C LYS A 18 2.12 32.29 10.21
N LEU A 19 2.47 31.06 10.58
CA LEU A 19 3.01 30.07 9.66
C LEU A 19 1.84 29.23 9.11
N PRO A 20 1.64 29.19 7.78
CA PRO A 20 0.62 28.34 7.20
C PRO A 20 0.95 26.87 7.46
N LEU A 21 -0.06 26.09 7.86
CA LEU A 21 0.07 24.65 8.11
C LEU A 21 0.15 23.88 6.78
N THR A 22 1.30 23.97 6.10
CA THR A 22 1.47 23.40 4.75
C THR A 22 1.81 21.92 4.74
N ARG A 23 2.24 21.35 5.87
CA ARG A 23 2.68 19.94 5.94
C ARG A 23 1.60 18.91 5.60
N VAL A 24 0.33 19.26 5.74
CA VAL A 24 -0.78 18.38 5.33
C VAL A 24 -0.75 18.11 3.82
N ASN A 25 -0.23 19.05 3.01
CA ASN A 25 -0.11 18.92 1.56
C ASN A 25 0.98 17.91 1.14
N ASP A 26 1.94 17.63 2.03
CA ASP A 26 3.02 16.67 1.79
C ASP A 26 2.70 15.28 2.34
N ALA A 27 1.49 15.06 2.89
CA ALA A 27 1.07 13.76 3.36
C ALA A 27 0.81 12.82 2.17
N PHE A 28 1.26 11.57 2.27
CA PHE A 28 0.94 10.55 1.27
C PHE A 28 -0.15 9.63 1.79
N MET A 29 -1.04 9.23 0.90
CA MET A 29 -2.01 8.17 1.17
C MET A 29 -1.59 6.88 0.47
N LYS A 30 -1.63 5.77 1.19
CA LYS A 30 -1.46 4.44 0.61
C LYS A 30 -2.67 4.13 -0.29
N ARG A 31 -2.47 3.63 -1.50
CA ARG A 31 -3.56 3.05 -2.31
C ARG A 31 -3.87 1.63 -1.90
N TRP A 32 -2.83 0.83 -1.67
CA TRP A 32 -2.95 -0.59 -1.33
C TRP A 32 -2.63 -0.85 0.15
N PRO A 33 -3.24 -1.85 0.79
CA PRO A 33 -3.06 -2.14 2.21
C PRO A 33 -1.75 -2.92 2.50
N VAL A 34 -0.62 -2.33 2.14
CA VAL A 34 0.74 -2.88 2.34
C VAL A 34 1.65 -1.89 3.09
N GLY A 35 2.86 -2.32 3.44
CA GLY A 35 3.93 -1.42 3.87
C GLY A 35 4.08 -0.22 2.91
N SER A 36 4.29 0.99 3.43
CA SER A 36 4.34 2.21 2.58
C SER A 36 5.44 2.14 1.52
N VAL A 37 6.52 1.44 1.81
CA VAL A 37 7.66 1.23 0.91
C VAL A 37 7.36 0.27 -0.25
N ALA A 38 6.23 -0.45 -0.23
CA ALA A 38 5.85 -1.41 -1.29
C ALA A 38 4.94 -0.81 -2.37
N GLN A 39 4.41 0.40 -2.19
CA GLN A 39 3.38 0.96 -3.06
C GLN A 39 3.86 1.12 -4.52
N SER A 40 5.11 1.55 -4.73
CA SER A 40 5.70 1.67 -6.08
C SER A 40 5.83 0.31 -6.77
N ALA A 41 6.23 -0.74 -6.02
CA ALA A 41 6.31 -2.10 -6.56
C ALA A 41 4.94 -2.65 -7.00
N VAL A 42 3.88 -2.40 -6.21
CA VAL A 42 2.51 -2.80 -6.58
C VAL A 42 2.06 -2.08 -7.85
N GLN A 43 2.28 -0.77 -7.94
CA GLN A 43 1.96 0.02 -9.12
C GLN A 43 2.68 -0.52 -10.37
N ALA A 44 3.99 -0.76 -10.28
CA ALA A 44 4.78 -1.29 -11.40
C ALA A 44 4.28 -2.68 -11.82
N ALA A 45 4.00 -3.55 -10.85
CA ALA A 45 3.46 -4.89 -11.10
C ALA A 45 2.12 -4.83 -11.86
N ILE A 46 1.17 -4.01 -11.41
CA ILE A 46 -0.14 -3.83 -12.05
C ILE A 46 0.01 -3.24 -13.46
N GLN A 47 0.90 -2.25 -13.65
CA GLN A 47 1.18 -1.67 -14.96
C GLN A 47 1.78 -2.68 -15.94
N ALA A 48 2.68 -3.55 -15.49
CA ALA A 48 3.22 -4.63 -16.31
C ALA A 48 2.13 -5.66 -16.64
N ARG A 49 1.43 -6.13 -15.60
CA ARG A 49 0.36 -7.13 -15.68
C ARG A 49 -0.76 -6.73 -16.65
N SER A 50 -1.16 -5.46 -16.71
CA SER A 50 -2.28 -5.02 -17.56
C SER A 50 -2.07 -5.25 -19.06
N ARG A 51 -0.82 -5.48 -19.49
CA ARG A 51 -0.44 -5.82 -20.87
C ARG A 51 -0.33 -7.32 -21.15
N ILE A 52 -0.54 -8.16 -20.14
CA ILE A 52 -0.42 -9.62 -20.23
C ILE A 52 -1.82 -10.23 -20.14
N LYS A 53 -2.25 -10.91 -21.21
CA LYS A 53 -3.57 -11.56 -21.26
C LYS A 53 -3.59 -12.91 -20.55
N ASP A 54 -2.58 -13.75 -20.82
CA ASP A 54 -2.47 -15.09 -20.27
C ASP A 54 -1.29 -15.19 -19.31
N LEU A 55 -1.59 -15.38 -18.03
CA LEU A 55 -0.58 -15.45 -16.97
C LEU A 55 0.14 -16.77 -16.88
N SER A 56 -0.44 -17.83 -17.46
CA SER A 56 0.19 -19.15 -17.47
C SER A 56 1.55 -19.07 -18.17
N THR A 57 1.65 -18.16 -19.15
CA THR A 57 2.88 -17.85 -19.91
C THR A 57 3.95 -17.10 -19.12
N ILE A 58 3.69 -16.68 -17.88
CA ILE A 58 4.69 -15.96 -17.08
C ILE A 58 5.76 -16.94 -16.60
N ARG A 59 6.98 -16.70 -17.06
CA ARG A 59 8.17 -17.47 -16.72
C ARG A 59 8.82 -16.95 -15.43
N GLN A 60 9.03 -15.64 -15.35
CA GLN A 60 9.69 -15.00 -14.21
C GLN A 60 9.17 -13.58 -13.98
N VAL A 61 9.14 -13.14 -12.73
CA VAL A 61 8.91 -11.74 -12.34
C VAL A 61 10.13 -11.23 -11.61
N ARG A 62 10.80 -10.20 -12.12
CA ARG A 62 11.94 -9.55 -11.46
C ARG A 62 11.52 -8.23 -10.88
N VAL A 63 11.78 -8.05 -9.59
CA VAL A 63 11.49 -6.82 -8.86
C VAL A 63 12.80 -6.16 -8.50
N PHE A 64 12.93 -4.91 -8.88
CA PHE A 64 14.08 -4.09 -8.53
C PHE A 64 13.58 -2.95 -7.67
N ALA A 65 13.94 -2.97 -6.40
CA ALA A 65 13.50 -2.01 -5.41
C ALA A 65 14.65 -1.10 -4.98
N GLU A 66 14.36 0.14 -4.63
CA GLU A 66 15.32 0.97 -3.93
C GLU A 66 15.82 0.27 -2.65
N GLU A 67 17.06 0.56 -2.25
CA GLU A 67 17.80 -0.19 -1.24
C GLU A 67 17.06 -0.38 0.09
N GLY A 68 16.40 0.65 0.61
CA GLY A 68 15.70 0.53 1.89
C GLY A 68 14.35 -0.19 1.81
N ALA A 69 13.68 -0.18 0.66
CA ALA A 69 12.49 -0.99 0.43
C ALA A 69 12.87 -2.47 0.31
N TYR A 70 13.95 -2.77 -0.41
CA TYR A 70 14.54 -4.11 -0.46
C TYR A 70 14.94 -4.59 0.93
N ASP A 71 15.69 -3.76 1.69
CA ASP A 71 16.10 -4.11 3.04
C ASP A 71 14.88 -4.41 3.92
N HIS A 72 13.86 -3.54 3.88
CA HIS A 72 12.69 -3.64 4.73
C HIS A 72 11.77 -4.80 4.36
N LEU A 73 11.61 -5.15 3.08
CA LEU A 73 10.61 -6.13 2.63
C LEU A 73 11.21 -7.47 2.19
N VAL A 74 12.54 -7.57 2.15
CA VAL A 74 13.27 -8.79 1.75
C VAL A 74 14.35 -9.11 2.77
N LYS A 75 15.40 -8.30 2.86
CA LYS A 75 16.65 -8.66 3.58
C LYS A 75 16.46 -8.96 5.06
N ILE A 76 15.62 -8.19 5.76
CA ILE A 76 15.39 -8.38 7.20
C ILE A 76 14.29 -9.42 7.50
N ARG A 77 13.65 -9.98 6.48
CA ARG A 77 12.55 -10.93 6.65
C ARG A 77 13.14 -12.33 6.78
N GLN A 78 12.58 -13.11 7.71
CA GLN A 78 13.03 -14.48 7.97
C GLN A 78 12.91 -15.36 6.72
N ASP A 79 11.75 -15.32 6.07
CA ASP A 79 11.52 -15.99 4.78
C ASP A 79 10.48 -15.22 3.95
N PRO A 80 10.91 -14.22 3.16
CA PRO A 80 9.96 -13.44 2.38
C PRO A 80 9.33 -14.26 1.25
N TRP A 81 9.90 -15.38 0.80
CA TRP A 81 9.32 -16.21 -0.27
C TRP A 81 8.37 -17.30 0.22
N ASN A 82 8.19 -17.45 1.54
CA ASN A 82 7.24 -18.38 2.15
C ASN A 82 6.44 -17.69 3.27
N PRO A 83 5.63 -16.67 2.97
CA PRO A 83 4.76 -16.10 3.99
C PRO A 83 3.66 -17.10 4.38
N ILE A 84 3.31 -17.13 5.66
CA ILE A 84 2.37 -18.08 6.25
C ILE A 84 1.19 -17.41 6.96
N SER A 85 1.21 -16.08 7.06
CA SER A 85 0.22 -15.27 7.76
C SER A 85 0.01 -13.95 7.05
N ARG A 86 -0.99 -13.18 7.50
CA ARG A 86 -1.21 -11.81 7.05
C ARG A 86 0.06 -10.96 7.21
N GLU A 87 0.66 -11.00 8.39
CA GLU A 87 1.79 -10.14 8.82
C GLU A 87 3.10 -10.49 8.10
N THR A 88 3.27 -11.77 7.76
CA THR A 88 4.43 -12.20 6.95
C THR A 88 4.24 -11.88 5.46
N ALA A 89 2.99 -11.89 4.99
CA ALA A 89 2.63 -11.59 3.60
C ALA A 89 2.63 -10.08 3.28
N ASP A 90 2.07 -9.22 4.14
CA ASP A 90 1.98 -7.77 3.91
C ASP A 90 3.32 -7.02 4.07
N HIS A 91 4.37 -7.73 4.52
CA HIS A 91 5.76 -7.29 4.59
C HIS A 91 6.71 -8.12 3.70
N SER A 92 6.19 -8.96 2.81
CA SER A 92 6.97 -9.71 1.83
C SER A 92 6.87 -9.05 0.45
N LEU A 93 7.97 -8.49 -0.05
CA LEU A 93 8.00 -7.94 -1.41
C LEU A 93 7.62 -8.98 -2.48
N PRO A 94 8.16 -10.21 -2.50
CA PRO A 94 7.79 -11.18 -3.53
C PRO A 94 6.33 -11.61 -3.44
N TYR A 95 5.74 -11.73 -2.24
CA TYR A 95 4.30 -11.99 -2.09
C TYR A 95 3.45 -10.84 -2.63
N ILE A 96 3.76 -9.62 -2.21
CA ILE A 96 3.03 -8.41 -2.61
C ILE A 96 3.02 -8.29 -4.14
N VAL A 97 4.18 -8.45 -4.79
CA VAL A 97 4.26 -8.40 -6.24
C VAL A 97 3.55 -9.59 -6.89
N ALA A 98 3.70 -10.81 -6.38
CA ALA A 98 2.97 -11.97 -6.87
C ALA A 98 1.45 -11.74 -6.83
N ALA A 99 0.92 -11.23 -5.72
CA ALA A 99 -0.51 -10.94 -5.57
C ALA A 99 -0.98 -9.84 -6.52
N ALA A 100 -0.23 -8.74 -6.61
CA ALA A 100 -0.52 -7.66 -7.55
C ALA A 100 -0.50 -8.14 -9.01
N VAL A 101 0.45 -9.02 -9.35
CA VAL A 101 0.48 -9.66 -10.66
C VAL A 101 -0.75 -10.53 -10.80
N LEU A 102 -0.98 -11.57 -10.00
CA LEU A 102 -2.06 -12.55 -10.16
C LEU A 102 -3.46 -11.95 -10.16
N ASP A 103 -3.74 -11.03 -9.24
CA ASP A 103 -5.08 -10.51 -8.99
C ASP A 103 -5.33 -9.20 -9.75
N GLY A 104 -4.30 -8.62 -10.36
CA GLY A 104 -4.35 -7.30 -11.02
C GLY A 104 -4.56 -6.12 -10.06
N THR A 105 -4.55 -6.39 -8.75
CA THR A 105 -4.70 -5.40 -7.66
C THR A 105 -4.32 -6.03 -6.32
N ILE A 106 -4.40 -5.27 -5.24
CA ILE A 106 -4.28 -5.77 -3.86
C ILE A 106 -5.42 -5.21 -3.01
N ARG A 107 -6.04 -6.07 -2.21
CA ARG A 107 -7.10 -5.71 -1.26
C ARG A 107 -6.81 -6.29 0.11
N VAL A 108 -7.63 -5.93 1.10
CA VAL A 108 -7.48 -6.44 2.48
C VAL A 108 -7.57 -7.98 2.52
N ASN A 109 -8.46 -8.57 1.70
CA ASN A 109 -8.63 -10.01 1.62
C ASN A 109 -7.46 -10.75 0.93
N SER A 110 -6.61 -10.04 0.19
CA SER A 110 -5.38 -10.57 -0.39
C SER A 110 -4.40 -11.11 0.66
N PHE A 111 -4.61 -10.81 1.95
CA PHE A 111 -3.75 -11.26 3.04
C PHE A 111 -4.44 -12.20 4.03
N THR A 112 -5.61 -12.74 3.68
CA THR A 112 -6.23 -13.80 4.49
C THR A 112 -5.37 -15.06 4.43
N PRO A 113 -5.28 -15.85 5.51
CA PRO A 113 -4.55 -17.13 5.52
C PRO A 113 -4.93 -18.04 4.35
N LYS A 114 -6.22 -18.13 4.01
CA LYS A 114 -6.70 -18.90 2.86
C LYS A 114 -6.04 -18.46 1.55
N VAL A 115 -5.94 -17.15 1.31
CA VAL A 115 -5.33 -16.61 0.08
C VAL A 115 -3.81 -16.70 0.13
N VAL A 116 -3.21 -16.43 1.29
CA VAL A 116 -1.75 -16.48 1.47
C VAL A 116 -1.23 -17.90 1.27
N LEU A 117 -1.90 -18.90 1.85
CA LEU A 117 -1.49 -20.30 1.82
C LEU A 117 -1.98 -21.06 0.57
N ASP A 118 -2.64 -20.36 -0.36
CA ASP A 118 -3.08 -20.96 -1.62
C ASP A 118 -1.89 -21.59 -2.37
N PRO A 119 -1.92 -22.89 -2.70
CA PRO A 119 -0.77 -23.58 -3.28
C PRO A 119 -0.31 -23.00 -4.62
N ASP A 120 -1.25 -22.57 -5.47
CA ASP A 120 -0.93 -22.02 -6.78
C ASP A 120 -0.24 -20.65 -6.63
N ARG A 121 -0.71 -19.82 -5.68
CA ARG A 121 -0.04 -18.58 -5.31
C ARG A 121 1.36 -18.83 -4.75
N GLN A 122 1.51 -19.79 -3.84
CA GLN A 122 2.81 -20.15 -3.26
C GLN A 122 3.79 -20.64 -4.33
N ALA A 123 3.31 -21.41 -5.30
CA ALA A 123 4.09 -21.81 -6.47
C ALA A 123 4.47 -20.60 -7.34
N PHE A 124 3.55 -19.66 -7.57
CA PHE A 124 3.82 -18.45 -8.35
C PHE A 124 4.86 -17.53 -7.68
N ILE A 125 4.86 -17.41 -6.35
CA ILE A 125 5.86 -16.62 -5.59
C ILE A 125 7.28 -17.08 -5.92
N LYS A 126 7.50 -18.37 -6.20
CA LYS A 126 8.82 -18.90 -6.58
C LYS A 126 9.33 -18.39 -7.93
N LYS A 127 8.45 -17.86 -8.77
CA LYS A 127 8.81 -17.17 -10.02
C LYS A 127 9.29 -15.74 -9.79
N VAL A 128 9.12 -15.19 -8.58
CA VAL A 128 9.47 -13.80 -8.26
C VAL A 128 10.89 -13.73 -7.71
N THR A 129 11.73 -12.88 -8.28
CA THR A 129 13.04 -12.52 -7.74
C THR A 129 13.05 -11.05 -7.34
N CYS A 130 13.81 -10.72 -6.30
CA CYS A 130 13.92 -9.36 -5.79
C CYS A 130 15.39 -8.99 -5.68
N ALA A 131 15.75 -7.79 -6.12
CA ALA A 131 17.09 -7.24 -5.99
C ALA A 131 17.05 -5.74 -5.61
N PRO A 132 18.06 -5.24 -4.88
CA PRO A 132 18.23 -3.81 -4.69
C PRO A 132 18.69 -3.15 -6.01
N ALA A 133 18.23 -1.93 -6.26
CA ALA A 133 18.58 -1.09 -7.40
C ALA A 133 18.94 0.30 -6.88
N LEU A 134 20.24 0.55 -6.68
CA LEU A 134 20.73 1.78 -6.06
C LEU A 134 20.41 3.03 -6.89
N GLU A 135 20.23 2.87 -8.20
CA GLU A 135 19.79 3.92 -9.11
C GLU A 135 18.36 4.41 -8.84
N LEU A 136 17.51 3.57 -8.22
CA LEU A 136 16.15 3.93 -7.83
C LEU A 136 16.09 4.55 -6.44
N GLY A 137 17.06 4.19 -5.60
CA GLY A 137 17.34 4.87 -4.35
C GLY A 137 18.28 4.10 -3.45
N SER A 138 19.08 4.81 -2.65
CA SER A 138 20.06 4.26 -1.73
C SER A 138 20.04 4.98 -0.39
N HIS A 139 20.53 4.33 0.66
CA HIS A 139 20.65 4.91 2.00
C HIS A 139 21.55 6.15 2.01
N ALA A 140 22.54 6.23 1.12
CA ALA A 140 23.44 7.37 0.97
C ALA A 140 22.70 8.69 0.64
N MET A 141 21.55 8.62 -0.06
CA MET A 141 20.73 9.81 -0.34
C MET A 141 19.91 10.29 0.87
N GLY A 142 19.85 9.50 1.94
CA GLY A 142 19.05 9.79 3.13
C GLY A 142 17.57 9.44 2.98
N LYS A 143 16.95 9.06 4.11
CA LYS A 143 15.55 8.61 4.17
C LYS A 143 14.57 9.63 3.57
N HIS A 144 14.75 10.92 3.85
CA HIS A 144 13.85 11.97 3.37
C HIS A 144 13.82 12.06 1.84
N LYS A 145 14.96 11.93 1.16
CA LYS A 145 14.99 11.95 -0.30
C LYS A 145 14.29 10.74 -0.89
N ARG A 146 14.49 9.56 -0.29
CA ARG A 146 13.81 8.33 -0.72
C ARG A 146 12.28 8.39 -0.52
N VAL A 147 11.83 9.01 0.57
CA VAL A 147 10.41 9.33 0.82
C VAL A 147 9.87 10.25 -0.27
N GLU A 148 10.57 11.34 -0.59
CA GLU A 148 10.19 12.33 -1.62
C GLU A 148 10.16 11.74 -3.05
N MET A 149 10.91 10.66 -3.27
CA MET A 149 10.88 9.90 -4.53
C MET A 149 9.76 8.85 -4.56
N GLY A 150 9.23 8.46 -3.40
CA GLY A 150 8.14 7.49 -3.28
C GLY A 150 8.59 6.03 -3.18
N TYR A 151 9.79 5.76 -2.65
CA TYR A 151 10.33 4.41 -2.48
C TYR A 151 10.26 3.57 -3.76
N LEU A 152 10.91 4.08 -4.80
CA LEU A 152 10.76 3.61 -6.16
C LEU A 152 11.09 2.12 -6.32
N SER A 153 10.32 1.44 -7.17
CA SER A 153 10.56 0.06 -7.59
C SER A 153 10.06 -0.14 -9.02
N ARG A 154 10.81 -0.88 -9.83
CA ARG A 154 10.36 -1.33 -11.16
C ARG A 154 10.12 -2.85 -11.15
N VAL A 155 9.30 -3.32 -12.08
CA VAL A 155 8.98 -4.73 -12.24
C VAL A 155 9.18 -5.14 -13.70
N GLU A 156 9.76 -6.30 -13.92
CA GLU A 156 9.89 -6.91 -15.24
C GLU A 156 9.23 -8.28 -15.21
N ILE A 157 8.35 -8.56 -16.16
CA ILE A 157 7.68 -9.85 -16.30
C ILE A 157 8.14 -10.48 -17.60
N GLU A 158 8.91 -11.56 -17.49
CA GLU A 158 9.35 -12.38 -18.62
C GLU A 158 8.32 -13.47 -18.90
N LEU A 159 7.97 -13.61 -20.18
CA LEU A 159 7.07 -14.65 -20.68
C LEU A 159 7.87 -15.83 -21.25
N ASP A 160 7.25 -16.99 -21.42
CA ASP A 160 7.89 -18.21 -21.94
C ASP A 160 8.52 -18.04 -23.34
N GLY A 161 8.02 -17.09 -24.14
CA GLY A 161 8.60 -16.71 -25.43
C GLY A 161 9.80 -15.75 -25.35
N GLY A 162 10.27 -15.41 -24.16
CA GLY A 162 11.40 -14.48 -23.92
C GLY A 162 11.02 -12.99 -23.96
N ALA A 163 9.80 -12.65 -24.34
CA ALA A 163 9.31 -11.27 -24.28
C ALA A 163 9.27 -10.77 -22.83
N VAL A 164 9.68 -9.51 -22.62
CA VAL A 164 9.69 -8.88 -21.29
C VAL A 164 8.74 -7.69 -21.28
N VAL A 165 7.85 -7.66 -20.30
CA VAL A 165 6.90 -6.57 -20.06
C VAL A 165 7.36 -5.77 -18.84
N HIS A 166 7.53 -4.45 -19.01
CA HIS A 166 8.15 -3.58 -18.00
C HIS A 166 7.13 -2.68 -17.30
N GLY A 167 7.08 -2.73 -15.98
CA GLY A 167 6.40 -1.75 -15.12
C GLY A 167 7.40 -0.75 -14.55
N ASP A 168 7.06 0.55 -14.64
CA ASP A 168 8.01 1.63 -14.40
C ASP A 168 8.14 1.99 -12.93
N ALA A 169 9.35 2.39 -12.55
CA ALA A 169 9.61 3.00 -11.26
C ALA A 169 9.09 4.44 -11.23
N ARG A 170 7.89 4.63 -10.68
CA ARG A 170 7.28 5.96 -10.55
C ARG A 170 6.56 6.14 -9.20
N PRO A 171 6.23 7.39 -8.82
CA PRO A 171 5.39 7.65 -7.67
C PRO A 171 4.02 6.97 -7.78
N PHE A 172 3.62 6.26 -6.73
CA PHE A 172 2.35 5.55 -6.64
C PHE A 172 1.15 6.51 -6.49
N PRO A 173 -0.08 6.11 -6.88
CA PRO A 173 -1.27 6.92 -6.63
C PRO A 173 -1.45 7.21 -5.13
N GLY A 174 -1.59 8.49 -4.78
CA GLY A 174 -1.66 8.98 -3.40
C GLY A 174 -0.34 9.53 -2.86
N HIS A 175 0.76 9.45 -3.62
CA HIS A 175 2.00 10.19 -3.35
C HIS A 175 1.82 11.67 -3.73
N HIS A 176 2.51 12.62 -3.08
CA HIS A 176 2.31 14.07 -3.40
C HIS A 176 2.65 14.45 -4.86
N LYS A 177 3.56 13.71 -5.51
CA LYS A 177 3.89 13.85 -6.94
C LYS A 177 2.97 13.07 -7.90
N ASN A 178 2.03 12.30 -7.35
CA ASN A 178 0.98 11.57 -8.07
C ASN A 178 -0.24 11.46 -7.15
N PRO A 179 -0.85 12.60 -6.78
CA PRO A 179 -1.87 12.65 -5.74
C PRO A 179 -3.12 11.89 -6.20
N PHE A 180 -3.94 11.48 -5.25
CA PHE A 180 -5.27 10.98 -5.58
C PHE A 180 -6.10 12.08 -6.22
N THR A 181 -6.87 11.70 -7.22
CA THR A 181 -8.05 12.44 -7.64
C THR A 181 -9.19 12.25 -6.64
N ASP A 182 -10.20 13.08 -6.69
CA ASP A 182 -11.41 12.91 -5.88
C ASP A 182 -12.08 11.55 -6.15
N ALA A 183 -12.02 11.07 -7.39
CA ALA A 183 -12.51 9.75 -7.77
C ALA A 183 -11.72 8.62 -7.09
N ASP A 184 -10.39 8.73 -6.99
CA ASP A 184 -9.57 7.73 -6.29
C ASP A 184 -9.87 7.70 -4.78
N LEU A 185 -10.10 8.87 -4.17
CA LEU A 185 -10.50 8.97 -2.77
C LEU A 185 -11.87 8.31 -2.54
N ASN A 186 -12.83 8.56 -3.43
CA ASN A 186 -14.16 7.95 -3.39
C ASN A 186 -14.08 6.44 -3.55
N GLU A 187 -13.37 5.94 -4.57
CA GLU A 187 -13.19 4.52 -4.80
C GLU A 187 -12.61 3.86 -3.55
N LYS A 188 -11.53 4.41 -3.00
CA LYS A 188 -10.88 3.88 -1.80
C LYS A 188 -11.80 3.93 -0.57
N LEU A 189 -12.60 4.99 -0.40
CA LEU A 189 -13.55 5.08 0.71
C LEU A 189 -14.60 3.97 0.59
N LEU A 190 -15.21 3.82 -0.58
CA LEU A 190 -16.23 2.81 -0.85
C LEU A 190 -15.67 1.39 -0.66
N GLU A 191 -14.47 1.10 -1.18
CA GLU A 191 -13.79 -0.20 -1.01
C GLU A 191 -13.64 -0.61 0.46
N ASN A 192 -13.47 0.36 1.37
CA ASN A 192 -13.30 0.09 2.81
C ASN A 192 -14.61 0.11 3.58
N VAL A 193 -15.56 0.97 3.20
CA VAL A 193 -16.78 1.23 3.97
C VAL A 193 -17.93 0.33 3.52
N GLU A 194 -18.12 0.12 2.22
CA GLU A 194 -19.24 -0.67 1.70
C GLU A 194 -19.30 -2.09 2.29
N PRO A 195 -18.19 -2.86 2.41
CA PRO A 195 -18.25 -4.23 2.92
C PRO A 195 -18.74 -4.34 4.36
N VAL A 196 -18.61 -3.26 5.15
CA VAL A 196 -18.96 -3.26 6.59
C VAL A 196 -20.22 -2.45 6.91
N ALA A 197 -20.50 -1.42 6.12
CA ALA A 197 -21.57 -0.44 6.38
C ALA A 197 -22.73 -0.53 5.37
N GLY A 198 -22.51 -1.20 4.24
CA GLY A 198 -23.44 -1.25 3.10
C GLY A 198 -23.35 -0.03 2.19
N ALA A 199 -23.66 -0.24 0.90
CA ALA A 199 -23.52 0.77 -0.17
C ALA A 199 -24.29 2.07 0.12
N GLN A 200 -25.51 1.98 0.63
CA GLN A 200 -26.32 3.18 0.94
C GLN A 200 -25.65 4.08 1.98
N ARG A 201 -25.08 3.49 3.04
CA ARG A 201 -24.42 4.25 4.11
C ARG A 201 -23.07 4.79 3.64
N ALA A 202 -22.33 4.00 2.87
CA ALA A 202 -21.07 4.42 2.28
C ALA A 202 -21.27 5.64 1.36
N GLY A 203 -22.27 5.63 0.48
CA GLY A 203 -22.61 6.77 -0.39
C GLY A 203 -22.94 8.04 0.39
N LYS A 204 -23.81 7.94 1.41
CA LYS A 204 -24.14 9.09 2.28
C LYS A 204 -22.91 9.64 3.02
N LEU A 205 -22.04 8.75 3.49
CA LEU A 205 -20.79 9.15 4.13
C LEU A 205 -19.87 9.88 3.15
N THR A 206 -19.73 9.37 1.93
CA THR A 206 -18.96 10.02 0.86
C THR A 206 -19.48 11.42 0.58
N GLU A 207 -20.78 11.58 0.35
CA GLU A 207 -21.41 12.87 0.09
C GLU A 207 -21.16 13.87 1.24
N LEU A 208 -21.40 13.46 2.48
CA LEU A 208 -21.20 14.32 3.66
C LEU A 208 -19.73 14.74 3.86
N LEU A 209 -18.77 13.86 3.54
CA LEU A 209 -17.35 14.17 3.69
C LEU A 209 -16.87 15.22 2.68
N TRP A 210 -17.47 15.30 1.49
CA TRP A 210 -17.15 16.33 0.49
C TRP A 210 -17.71 17.71 0.83
N SER A 211 -18.77 17.78 1.64
CA SER A 211 -19.37 19.03 2.12
C SER A 211 -19.07 19.32 3.59
N LEU A 212 -18.00 18.75 4.14
CA LEU A 212 -17.73 18.76 5.58
C LEU A 212 -17.50 20.17 6.15
N ASP A 213 -16.97 21.08 5.34
CA ASP A 213 -16.74 22.49 5.68
C ASP A 213 -18.04 23.30 5.85
N GLU A 214 -19.15 22.82 5.29
CA GLU A 214 -20.48 23.44 5.42
C GLU A 214 -21.28 22.89 6.62
N VAL A 215 -20.82 21.79 7.23
CA VAL A 215 -21.52 21.10 8.30
C VAL A 215 -21.44 21.87 9.62
N LYS A 216 -22.60 22.27 10.15
CA LYS A 216 -22.70 23.01 11.43
C LYS A 216 -22.52 22.14 12.68
N SER A 217 -22.61 20.81 12.54
CA SER A 217 -22.50 19.87 13.66
C SER A 217 -22.01 18.50 13.19
N THR A 218 -21.03 17.92 13.89
CA THR A 218 -20.52 16.57 13.62
C THR A 218 -21.49 15.45 14.01
N ARG A 219 -22.70 15.77 14.50
CA ARG A 219 -23.71 14.79 14.90
C ARG A 219 -24.11 13.87 13.75
N GLU A 220 -24.34 14.43 12.56
CA GLU A 220 -24.73 13.64 11.39
C GLU A 220 -23.60 12.68 10.97
N LEU A 221 -22.36 13.19 10.90
CA LEU A 221 -21.18 12.37 10.62
C LEU A 221 -21.03 11.23 11.63
N THR A 222 -21.14 11.53 12.93
CA THR A 222 -21.01 10.50 13.97
C THR A 222 -22.14 9.47 13.95
N GLN A 223 -23.36 9.85 13.54
CA GLN A 223 -24.46 8.91 13.32
C GLN A 223 -24.23 7.99 12.13
N LEU A 224 -23.68 8.51 11.02
CA LEU A 224 -23.32 7.68 9.86
C LEU A 224 -22.22 6.68 10.22
N LEU A 225 -21.25 7.08 11.03
CA LEU A 225 -20.17 6.23 11.54
C LEU A 225 -20.64 5.24 12.63
N ALA A 226 -21.79 5.50 13.28
CA ALA A 226 -22.37 4.60 14.26
C ALA A 226 -23.16 3.46 13.57
N PHE A 227 -22.46 2.40 13.17
CA PHE A 227 -23.04 1.14 12.72
C PHE A 227 -22.38 -0.06 13.39
N SER A 228 -23.15 -1.15 13.48
CA SER A 228 -22.60 -2.47 13.77
C SER A 228 -22.26 -3.15 12.46
N GLY A 229 -20.98 -3.11 12.08
CA GLY A 229 -20.47 -3.92 10.98
C GLY A 229 -19.99 -5.27 11.50
N LYS A 230 -20.22 -6.36 10.75
CA LYS A 230 -19.46 -7.59 10.98
C LYS A 230 -18.07 -7.38 10.38
N ILE A 231 -17.06 -7.21 11.23
CA ILE A 231 -15.67 -7.28 10.79
C ILE A 231 -15.29 -8.76 10.87
N ASP A 232 -15.18 -9.44 9.73
CA ASP A 232 -14.62 -10.80 9.68
C ASP A 232 -13.10 -10.70 9.91
N ILE A 233 -12.72 -10.51 11.17
CA ILE A 233 -11.34 -10.60 11.65
C ILE A 233 -10.88 -12.05 11.83
N ASP A 234 -11.82 -13.01 11.83
CA ASP A 234 -11.58 -14.38 12.30
C ASP A 234 -11.13 -15.34 11.20
N SER A 235 -11.32 -15.00 9.92
CA SER A 235 -10.58 -15.69 8.84
C SER A 235 -9.04 -15.61 9.00
N ALA A 236 -8.52 -14.68 9.82
CA ALA A 236 -7.10 -14.52 10.14
C ALA A 236 -6.62 -15.33 11.37
N ARG A 237 -7.51 -15.94 12.17
CA ARG A 237 -7.15 -16.73 13.35
C ARG A 237 -7.53 -18.21 13.16
N VAL A 238 -6.84 -18.88 12.23
CA VAL A 238 -6.77 -20.35 12.32
C VAL A 238 -5.86 -20.69 13.51
N ARG A 239 -6.44 -20.78 14.70
CA ARG A 239 -5.89 -21.62 15.78
C ARG A 239 -6.64 -22.93 15.73
N GLU A 240 -6.15 -23.88 14.96
CA GLU A 240 -6.45 -25.29 15.24
C GLU A 240 -5.60 -25.71 16.43
N ARG A 241 -6.28 -26.32 17.42
CA ARG A 241 -5.65 -27.00 18.56
C ARG A 241 -5.10 -28.35 18.11
#